data_AF-A0A183TGS4-F1
#
_entry.id   AF-A0A183TGS4-F1
#
_cell.length_a   1.000
_cell.length_b   1.000
_cell.length_c   1.000
_cell.angle_alpha   90.00
_cell.angle_beta   90.00
_cell.angle_gamma   90.00
#
_symmetry.space_group_name_H-M   'P 1'
#
loop_
_entity.id
_entity.type
_entity.pdbx_description
1 polymer ?
#
loop_
_entity_poly.entity_id
_entity_poly.type
_entity_poly.pdbx_seq_one_letter_code
_entity_poly.pdbx_strand_id
1 'polypeptide(L)'
;MRWSGHLVRIDDERLPKRLFKRDVAKGARRQGGKKRRYKETLKKSLKQLQINPATWEDIAQDRPARRRSVKTGSAIYEANRIAAAKAKRAARKSPAPRTNTDNAQAFPTCPRCQRTFRTRIGLVEHLRTQCTNNLKIPTST
;
A
#
# COMPACT_ATOMS: atom_id res chain seq x y z
N MET A 1 11.18 1.09 -17.20
CA MET A 1 12.31 0.22 -17.63
C MET A 1 13.06 0.69 -18.89
N ARG A 2 12.57 1.68 -19.65
CA ARG A 2 13.31 2.23 -20.80
C ARG A 2 14.70 2.76 -20.40
N TRP A 3 14.78 3.48 -19.27
CA TRP A 3 16.02 4.03 -18.73
C TRP A 3 16.99 2.97 -18.18
N SER A 4 16.47 1.93 -17.51
CA SER A 4 17.28 0.81 -16.99
C SER A 4 17.96 0.02 -18.11
N GLY A 5 17.25 -0.17 -19.22
CA GLY A 5 17.81 -0.81 -20.40
C GLY A 5 18.89 0.03 -21.10
N HIS A 6 18.79 1.36 -21.06
CA HIS A 6 19.84 2.25 -21.55
C HIS A 6 21.10 2.15 -20.67
N LEU A 7 20.93 2.15 -19.35
CA LEU A 7 22.02 2.00 -18.37
C LEU A 7 22.82 0.70 -18.52
N VAL A 8 22.19 -0.41 -18.91
CA VAL A 8 22.90 -1.68 -19.16
C VAL A 8 23.85 -1.59 -20.37
N ARG A 9 23.52 -0.75 -21.37
CA ARG A 9 24.32 -0.55 -22.60
C ARG A 9 25.39 0.54 -22.49
N ILE A 10 25.31 1.36 -21.45
CA ILE A 10 26.36 2.33 -21.14
C ILE A 10 27.60 1.52 -20.72
N ASP A 11 28.81 2.03 -20.98
CA ASP A 11 30.05 1.38 -20.52
C ASP A 11 30.19 1.41 -18.98
N ASP A 12 30.84 0.40 -18.39
CA ASP A 12 30.94 0.26 -16.92
C ASP A 12 31.79 1.36 -16.26
N GLU A 13 32.69 1.99 -17.02
CA GLU A 13 33.53 3.10 -16.54
C GLU A 13 32.79 4.43 -16.51
N ARG A 14 31.73 4.57 -17.33
CA ARG A 14 30.95 5.81 -17.41
C ARG A 14 30.24 6.08 -16.10
N LEU A 15 30.36 7.32 -15.62
CA LEU A 15 29.82 7.80 -14.34
C LEU A 15 28.36 7.38 -14.08
N PRO A 16 27.42 7.43 -15.04
CA PRO A 16 26.04 6.99 -14.79
C PRO A 16 25.92 5.50 -14.43
N LYS A 17 26.67 4.61 -15.09
CA LYS A 17 26.67 3.16 -14.82
C LYS A 17 27.53 2.81 -13.62
N ARG A 18 28.63 3.53 -13.41
CA ARG A 18 29.49 3.41 -12.23
C ARG A 18 28.79 3.84 -10.95
N LEU A 19 28.00 4.92 -10.97
CA LEU A 19 27.14 5.34 -9.85
C LEU A 19 25.97 4.37 -9.62
N PHE A 20 25.48 3.75 -10.68
CA PHE A 20 24.41 2.76 -10.65
C PHE A 20 24.84 1.41 -10.06
N LYS A 21 26.04 0.94 -10.45
CA LYS A 21 26.67 -0.30 -9.98
C LYS A 21 27.40 -0.12 -8.65
N ARG A 22 27.89 1.09 -8.33
CA ARG A 22 28.49 1.40 -7.02
C ARG A 22 27.45 1.23 -5.92
N ASP A 23 27.70 0.26 -5.07
CA ASP A 23 27.35 0.40 -3.68
C ASP A 23 28.11 1.62 -3.15
N VAL A 24 27.37 2.64 -2.71
CA VAL A 24 27.93 3.82 -2.02
C VAL A 24 28.77 3.35 -0.84
N ALA A 25 30.06 3.17 -1.08
CA ALA A 25 31.11 2.97 -0.09
C ALA A 25 31.72 4.35 0.21
N LYS A 26 31.97 4.60 1.50
CA LYS A 26 32.40 5.87 2.12
C LYS A 26 31.30 6.92 2.27
N GLY A 27 30.47 6.70 3.28
CA GLY A 27 29.54 7.70 3.83
C GLY A 27 28.58 7.04 4.81
N ALA A 28 28.88 7.09 6.11
CA ALA A 28 27.92 6.72 7.14
C ALA A 28 26.73 7.69 7.04
N ARG A 29 25.56 7.17 6.66
CA ARG A 29 24.32 7.96 6.58
C ARG A 29 23.61 7.90 7.93
N ARG A 30 22.97 9.01 8.32
CA ARG A 30 22.15 9.09 9.54
C ARG A 30 21.14 7.94 9.60
N GLN A 31 21.03 7.32 10.78
CA GLN A 31 20.14 6.21 11.09
C GLN A 31 18.68 6.64 10.82
N GLY A 32 17.92 5.85 10.03
CA GLY A 32 16.48 6.09 9.78
C GLY A 32 16.07 6.44 8.33
N GLY A 33 17.00 6.72 7.41
CA GLY A 33 16.67 6.94 6.00
C GLY A 33 16.49 5.65 5.18
N LYS A 34 15.46 5.56 4.32
CA LYS A 34 15.33 4.45 3.36
C LYS A 34 16.52 4.46 2.39
N LYS A 35 17.49 3.56 2.56
CA LYS A 35 18.53 3.26 1.56
C LYS A 35 17.92 2.50 0.37
N ARG A 36 17.02 3.12 -0.39
CA ARG A 36 16.50 2.51 -1.61
C ARG A 36 17.50 2.74 -2.74
N ARG A 37 18.55 1.92 -2.77
CA ARG A 37 19.45 1.86 -3.94
C ARG A 37 18.58 1.55 -5.16
N TYR A 38 18.78 2.24 -6.28
CA TYR A 38 18.02 2.04 -7.51
C TYR A 38 17.96 0.55 -7.91
N LYS A 39 19.06 -0.18 -7.69
CA LYS A 39 19.19 -1.63 -7.85
C LYS A 39 18.10 -2.43 -7.13
N GLU A 40 17.72 -2.04 -5.92
CA GLU A 40 16.66 -2.72 -5.13
C GLU A 40 15.26 -2.42 -5.67
N THR A 41 15.02 -1.20 -6.16
CA THR A 41 13.78 -0.87 -6.87
C THR A 41 13.68 -1.64 -8.18
N LEU A 42 14.78 -1.77 -8.92
CA LEU A 42 14.83 -2.55 -10.16
C LEU A 42 14.57 -4.04 -9.90
N LYS A 43 15.26 -4.65 -8.93
CA LYS A 43 15.01 -6.05 -8.54
C LYS A 43 13.56 -6.28 -8.15
N LYS A 44 12.94 -5.35 -7.42
CA LYS A 44 11.52 -5.43 -7.07
C LYS A 44 10.63 -5.42 -8.32
N SER A 45 10.88 -4.49 -9.25
CA SER A 45 10.13 -4.43 -10.51
C SER A 45 10.32 -5.67 -11.38
N LEU A 46 11.54 -6.23 -11.44
CA LEU A 46 11.82 -7.46 -12.19
C LEU A 46 11.06 -8.66 -11.61
N LYS A 47 11.08 -8.83 -10.28
CA LYS A 47 10.29 -9.85 -9.59
C LYS A 47 8.79 -9.71 -9.86
N GLN A 48 8.26 -8.48 -9.86
CA GLN A 48 6.85 -8.21 -10.17
C GLN A 48 6.47 -8.60 -11.60
N LEU A 49 7.42 -8.55 -12.52
CA LEU A 49 7.23 -8.90 -13.93
C LEU A 49 7.61 -10.35 -14.24
N GLN A 50 7.92 -11.16 -13.22
CA GLN A 50 8.39 -12.54 -13.33
C GLN A 50 9.67 -12.69 -14.17
N ILE A 51 10.51 -11.66 -14.19
CA ILE A 51 11.81 -11.69 -14.85
C ILE A 51 12.86 -12.02 -13.79
N ASN A 52 13.65 -13.08 -14.01
CA ASN A 52 14.73 -13.44 -13.09
C ASN A 52 15.80 -12.34 -13.11
N PRO A 53 16.15 -11.74 -11.95
CA PRO A 53 17.16 -10.69 -11.88
C PRO A 53 18.57 -11.15 -12.27
N ALA A 54 18.88 -12.46 -12.18
CA ALA A 54 20.17 -13.01 -12.58
C ALA A 54 20.31 -13.11 -14.12
N THR A 55 19.21 -13.40 -14.83
CA THR A 55 19.19 -13.51 -16.30
C THR A 55 18.80 -12.20 -16.99
N TRP A 56 18.42 -11.18 -16.23
CA TRP A 56 17.97 -9.89 -16.77
C TRP A 56 19.06 -9.15 -17.55
N GLU A 57 20.33 -9.24 -17.15
CA GLU A 57 21.41 -8.51 -17.83
C GLU A 57 21.64 -9.05 -19.26
N ASP A 58 21.57 -10.37 -19.44
CA ASP A 58 21.62 -11.04 -20.74
C ASP A 58 20.43 -10.64 -21.63
N ILE A 59 19.21 -10.73 -21.08
CA ILE A 59 17.98 -10.27 -21.75
C ILE A 59 18.05 -8.78 -22.09
N ALA A 60 18.73 -7.96 -21.27
CA ALA A 60 18.81 -6.52 -21.48
C ALA A 60 19.74 -6.11 -22.62
N GLN A 61 20.70 -6.96 -23.00
CA GLN A 61 21.53 -6.79 -24.20
C GLN A 61 20.69 -6.98 -25.46
N ASP A 62 19.97 -8.11 -25.56
CA ASP A 62 19.07 -8.37 -26.70
C ASP A 62 17.81 -7.48 -26.67
N ARG A 63 17.75 -6.51 -27.61
CA ARG A 63 16.67 -5.51 -27.64
C ARG A 63 15.29 -6.14 -27.95
N PRO A 64 15.16 -7.03 -28.97
CA PRO A 64 13.98 -7.86 -29.20
C PRO A 64 13.53 -8.70 -28.00
N ALA A 65 14.39 -9.57 -27.41
CA ALA A 65 14.00 -10.39 -26.26
C ALA A 65 13.55 -9.52 -25.09
N ARG A 66 14.29 -8.45 -24.76
CA ARG A 66 13.88 -7.52 -23.70
C ARG A 66 12.47 -6.98 -23.92
N ARG A 67 12.13 -6.52 -25.13
CA ARG A 67 10.80 -5.97 -25.40
C ARG A 67 9.71 -7.01 -25.19
N ARG A 68 9.93 -8.25 -25.64
CA ARG A 68 8.98 -9.37 -25.45
C ARG A 68 8.80 -9.68 -23.97
N SER A 69 9.88 -9.92 -23.23
CA SER A 69 9.81 -10.27 -21.80
C SER A 69 9.14 -9.18 -20.98
N VAL A 70 9.44 -7.91 -21.25
CA VAL A 70 8.80 -6.77 -20.56
C VAL A 70 7.31 -6.67 -20.88
N LYS A 71 6.93 -6.88 -22.15
CA LYS A 71 5.51 -6.82 -22.57
C LYS A 71 4.70 -7.94 -21.91
N THR A 72 5.22 -9.17 -21.94
CA THR A 72 4.59 -10.33 -21.31
C THR A 72 4.49 -10.16 -19.80
N GLY A 73 5.60 -9.83 -19.13
CA GLY A 73 5.62 -9.61 -17.68
C GLY A 73 4.68 -8.49 -17.24
N SER A 74 4.55 -7.42 -18.04
CA SER A 74 3.64 -6.30 -17.74
C SER A 74 2.18 -6.71 -17.85
N ALA A 75 1.82 -7.51 -18.86
CA ALA A 75 0.45 -8.01 -19.01
C ALA A 75 0.05 -8.91 -17.81
N ILE A 76 0.96 -9.81 -17.40
CA ILE A 76 0.75 -10.69 -16.25
C ILE A 76 0.63 -9.87 -14.95
N TYR A 77 1.52 -8.90 -14.74
CA TYR A 77 1.48 -8.03 -13.57
C TYR A 77 0.15 -7.27 -13.47
N GLU A 78 -0.33 -6.72 -14.59
CA GLU A 78 -1.59 -5.98 -14.62
C GLU A 78 -2.79 -6.90 -14.34
N ALA A 79 -2.82 -8.08 -14.96
CA ALA A 79 -3.84 -9.08 -14.71
C ALA A 79 -3.89 -9.49 -13.23
N ASN A 80 -2.74 -9.76 -12.61
CA ASN A 80 -2.63 -10.08 -11.20
C ASN A 80 -3.10 -8.93 -10.30
N ARG A 81 -2.76 -7.69 -10.66
CA ARG A 81 -3.18 -6.49 -9.93
C ARG A 81 -4.70 -6.31 -9.96
N ILE A 82 -5.31 -6.51 -11.12
CA ILE A 82 -6.76 -6.46 -11.30
C ILE A 82 -7.44 -7.60 -10.53
N ALA A 83 -6.94 -8.83 -10.64
CA ALA A 83 -7.47 -9.98 -9.92
C ALA A 83 -7.43 -9.78 -8.41
N ALA A 84 -6.30 -9.29 -7.87
CA ALA A 84 -6.17 -8.97 -6.45
C ALA A 84 -7.14 -7.86 -6.01
N ALA A 85 -7.34 -6.83 -6.83
CA ALA A 85 -8.32 -5.78 -6.53
C ALA A 85 -9.76 -6.31 -6.55
N LYS A 86 -10.10 -7.19 -7.50
CA LYS A 86 -11.40 -7.87 -7.56
C LYS A 86 -11.62 -8.76 -6.34
N ALA A 87 -10.63 -9.56 -5.94
CA ALA A 87 -10.70 -10.39 -4.74
C ALA A 87 -10.93 -9.56 -3.47
N LYS A 88 -10.19 -8.44 -3.30
CA LYS A 88 -10.41 -7.51 -2.17
C LYS A 88 -11.81 -6.89 -2.18
N ARG A 89 -12.33 -6.54 -3.36
CA ARG A 89 -13.70 -6.02 -3.50
C ARG A 89 -14.73 -7.09 -3.16
N ALA A 90 -14.54 -8.33 -3.61
CA ALA A 90 -15.41 -9.45 -3.29
C ALA A 90 -15.42 -9.73 -1.78
N ALA A 91 -14.26 -9.76 -1.13
CA ALA A 91 -14.14 -9.94 0.32
C ALA A 91 -14.81 -8.83 1.15
N ARG A 92 -14.92 -7.60 0.62
CA ARG A 92 -15.69 -6.52 1.27
C ARG A 92 -17.19 -6.63 1.04
N LYS A 93 -17.61 -7.26 -0.06
CA LYS A 93 -19.02 -7.46 -0.41
C LYS A 93 -19.61 -8.74 0.15
N SER A 94 -18.79 -9.75 0.41
CA SER A 94 -19.25 -10.95 1.10
C SER A 94 -19.83 -10.52 2.45
N PRO A 95 -21.04 -10.98 2.80
CA PRO A 95 -21.56 -10.78 4.14
C PRO A 95 -20.48 -11.26 5.10
N ALA A 96 -19.96 -10.36 5.93
CA ALA A 96 -19.21 -10.80 7.10
C ALA A 96 -20.10 -11.82 7.83
N PRO A 97 -19.55 -12.87 8.46
CA PRO A 97 -20.29 -13.63 9.45
C PRO A 97 -20.80 -12.62 10.46
N ARG A 98 -22.04 -12.19 10.28
CA ARG A 98 -22.78 -11.55 11.33
C ARG A 98 -22.94 -12.72 12.27
N THR A 99 -22.15 -12.74 13.32
CA THR A 99 -22.60 -13.32 14.57
C THR A 99 -23.89 -12.58 14.87
N ASN A 100 -24.98 -13.06 14.28
CA ASN A 100 -26.34 -12.76 14.66
C ASN A 100 -26.48 -13.45 16.02
N THR A 101 -25.81 -12.89 17.02
CA THR A 101 -26.25 -13.03 18.38
C THR A 101 -27.46 -12.14 18.43
N ASP A 102 -28.59 -12.71 17.99
CA ASP A 102 -29.95 -12.18 18.09
C ASP A 102 -30.38 -12.17 19.56
N ASN A 103 -29.50 -11.66 20.42
CA ASN A 103 -29.80 -11.36 21.80
C ASN A 103 -30.13 -9.89 21.80
N ALA A 104 -31.43 -9.56 21.90
CA ALA A 104 -31.99 -8.29 22.33
C ALA A 104 -30.92 -7.26 22.77
N GLN A 105 -30.25 -6.63 21.79
CA GLN A 105 -29.15 -5.74 22.11
C GLN A 105 -29.80 -4.45 22.58
N ALA A 106 -29.92 -4.30 23.90
CA ALA A 106 -30.42 -3.09 24.52
C ALA A 106 -29.75 -1.89 23.84
N PHE A 107 -30.56 -0.97 23.31
CA PHE A 107 -30.06 0.20 22.62
C PHE A 107 -29.06 0.92 23.53
N PRO A 108 -27.83 1.20 23.07
CA PRO A 108 -26.83 1.86 23.90
C PRO A 108 -27.34 3.24 24.34
N THR A 109 -27.33 3.45 25.65
CA THR A 109 -27.82 4.67 26.28
C THR A 109 -26.66 5.51 26.79
N CYS A 110 -26.76 6.83 26.68
CA CYS A 110 -25.79 7.75 27.26
C CYS A 110 -25.92 7.78 28.79
N PRO A 111 -24.84 7.55 29.56
CA PRO A 111 -24.90 7.57 31.03
C PRO A 111 -25.12 8.97 31.61
N ARG A 112 -24.93 10.05 30.82
CA ARG A 112 -25.01 11.44 31.31
C ARG A 112 -26.38 12.07 31.07
N CYS A 113 -26.96 11.85 29.89
CA CYS A 113 -28.24 12.45 29.48
C CYS A 113 -29.35 11.42 29.24
N GLN A 114 -29.08 10.13 29.44
CA GLN A 114 -30.02 9.01 29.27
C GLN A 114 -30.62 8.85 27.86
N ARG A 115 -30.05 9.52 26.85
CA ARG A 115 -30.49 9.37 25.46
C ARG A 115 -30.09 8.02 24.88
N THR A 116 -31.05 7.30 24.28
CA THR A 116 -30.86 6.02 23.60
C THR A 116 -30.43 6.21 22.14
N PHE A 117 -29.45 5.41 21.69
CA PHE A 117 -28.93 5.46 20.33
C PHE A 117 -29.13 4.13 19.61
N ARG A 118 -29.41 4.19 18.31
CA ARG A 118 -29.58 3.00 17.46
C ARG A 118 -28.26 2.25 17.21
N THR A 119 -27.13 2.91 17.39
CA THR A 119 -25.80 2.34 17.16
C THR A 119 -24.80 2.85 18.19
N ARG A 120 -23.75 2.05 18.48
CA ARG A 120 -22.65 2.46 19.37
C ARG A 120 -21.89 3.68 18.82
N ILE A 121 -21.81 3.82 17.49
CA ILE A 121 -21.13 4.95 16.84
C ILE A 121 -21.84 6.27 17.17
N GLY A 122 -23.18 6.30 17.06
CA GLY A 122 -23.96 7.50 17.42
C GLY A 122 -23.81 7.91 18.88
N LEU A 123 -23.73 6.95 19.80
CA LEU A 123 -23.43 7.24 21.21
C LEU A 123 -22.03 7.85 21.40
N VAL A 124 -21.01 7.29 20.75
CA VAL A 124 -19.62 7.80 20.85
C VAL A 124 -19.49 9.22 20.31
N GLU A 125 -20.14 9.52 19.19
CA GLU A 125 -20.15 10.87 18.61
C GLU A 125 -20.87 11.87 19.51
N HIS A 126 -22.01 11.47 20.09
CA HIS A 126 -22.75 12.27 21.07
C HIS A 126 -21.92 12.56 22.33
N LEU A 127 -21.22 11.56 22.87
CA LEU A 127 -20.34 11.72 24.03
C LEU A 127 -19.21 12.72 23.78
N ARG A 128 -18.70 12.78 22.54
CA ARG A 128 -17.60 13.68 22.16
C ARG A 128 -18.01 15.13 21.96
N THR A 129 -19.25 15.38 21.50
CA THR A 129 -19.66 16.70 20.98
C THR A 129 -20.72 17.38 21.84
N GLN A 130 -21.65 16.62 22.42
CA GLN A 130 -22.87 17.16 23.04
C GLN A 130 -22.93 16.94 24.55
N CYS A 131 -22.29 15.88 25.05
CA CYS A 131 -22.34 15.53 26.47
C CYS A 131 -21.32 16.23 27.37
N THR A 132 -20.34 16.93 26.80
CA THR A 132 -19.38 17.76 27.55
C THR A 132 -19.85 19.20 27.73
N ASN A 133 -20.70 19.71 26.83
CA ASN A 133 -21.14 21.12 26.80
C ASN A 133 -22.42 21.40 27.61
N ASN A 134 -23.04 20.40 28.21
CA ASN A 134 -24.27 20.58 29.00
C ASN A 134 -23.97 20.56 30.51
N LEU A 135 -23.14 21.50 30.97
CA LEU A 135 -23.17 21.95 32.36
C LEU A 135 -23.97 23.26 32.40
N LYS A 136 -25.21 23.16 32.90
CA LYS A 136 -26.09 24.26 33.34
C LYS A 136 -26.55 25.28 32.29
N ILE A 137 -27.81 25.16 31.88
CA ILE A 137 -28.75 26.27 32.06
C ILE A 137 -30.06 25.67 32.61
N PRO A 138 -30.42 25.88 33.90
CA PRO A 138 -31.80 25.73 34.33
C PRO A 138 -32.54 27.01 33.91
N THR A 139 -33.43 26.92 32.95
CA THR A 139 -34.46 27.95 32.78
C THR A 139 -35.49 27.76 33.89
N SER A 140 -35.36 28.58 34.93
CA SER A 140 -36.40 28.79 35.94
C SER A 140 -37.51 29.68 35.39
N THR A 141 -38.72 29.35 35.84
CA THR A 141 -40.02 30.05 35.77
C THR A 141 -40.82 29.87 34.50
#